data_AF-A0A4Q0VXX0-F1
#
_entry.id   AF-A0A4Q0VXX0-F1
#
_cell.length_a   1.000
_cell.length_b   1.000
_cell.length_c   1.000
_cell.angle_alpha   90.00
_cell.angle_beta   90.00
_cell.angle_gamma   90.00
#
_symmetry.space_group_name_H-M   'P 1'
#
loop_
_entity.id
_entity.type
_entity.pdbx_description
1 polymer ?
#
loop_
_entity_poly.entity_id
_entity_poly.type
_entity_poly.pdbx_seq_one_letter_code
_entity_poly.pdbx_strand_id
1 'polypeptide(L)'
;MKVLFVCTDNFTRSVTAEFCFKEYLSRSGITNIEVASAGFKANSDLSKFSSVHFDRMRELEIDTSSFTRTQFQQGFLNEYVIVAMGKEHRDYILQEFGERVYLFNEVYCDEEKSVVVPPPDYEGKYLDEIRQMVDYLHKAMPTFYLGLLRRENGVIIEEYNPDWAISFSSIKKIIEAELGELAVEVEHVGSTSVEGLSAKPIIDIDVVIEDRSLLPKVIKKLANLGYIHNGDQGIPGREAFKRVDQYVPRSENNAEWMAQHLYVCTKDNVEIKRHLAFRDYLRQNQEAVIEYESLKKHLAKTASDREAYTLGKGNFVEAILRKVK
;
A
#
# COMPACT_ATOMS: atom_id res chain seq x y z
N MET A 1 -9.62 1.47 17.13
CA MET A 1 -8.16 1.30 16.96
C MET A 1 -7.42 2.16 17.96
N LYS A 2 -6.24 1.71 18.44
CA LYS A 2 -5.28 2.58 19.14
C LYS A 2 -3.95 2.58 18.38
N VAL A 3 -3.38 3.76 18.14
CA VAL A 3 -2.16 3.94 17.35
C VAL A 3 -1.09 4.58 18.22
N LEU A 4 0.11 4.00 18.21
CA LEU A 4 1.25 4.53 18.96
C LEU A 4 2.42 4.83 18.01
N PHE A 5 2.78 6.11 17.87
CA PHE A 5 4.00 6.50 17.17
C PHE A 5 5.21 6.39 18.09
N VAL A 6 6.29 5.73 17.63
CA VAL A 6 7.48 5.54 18.46
C VAL A 6 8.74 6.12 17.83
N CYS A 7 9.49 6.90 18.60
CA CYS A 7 10.83 7.35 18.23
C CYS A 7 11.81 7.26 19.41
N THR A 8 12.98 7.90 19.32
CA THR A 8 14.00 7.76 20.37
C THR A 8 13.60 8.49 21.66
N ASP A 9 13.34 9.80 21.56
CA ASP A 9 13.20 10.69 22.73
C ASP A 9 11.75 11.10 23.04
N ASN A 10 10.79 10.60 22.24
CA ASN A 10 9.39 11.05 22.29
C ASN A 10 9.25 12.58 22.28
N PHE A 11 9.95 13.23 21.36
CA PHE A 11 9.99 14.69 21.35
C PHE A 11 9.74 15.30 19.98
N THR A 12 10.40 14.82 18.93
CA THR A 12 10.24 15.39 17.57
C THR A 12 9.34 14.50 16.70
N ARG A 13 9.90 13.46 16.07
CA ARG A 13 9.21 12.67 15.03
C ARG A 13 7.87 12.10 15.49
N SER A 14 7.87 11.35 16.59
CA SER A 14 6.68 10.65 17.06
C SER A 14 5.59 11.60 17.54
N VAL A 15 5.99 12.71 18.17
CA VAL A 15 5.10 13.75 18.68
C VAL A 15 4.46 14.50 17.54
N THR A 16 5.25 14.91 16.53
CA THR A 16 4.72 15.52 15.32
C THR A 16 3.73 14.59 14.63
N ALA A 17 4.05 13.30 14.48
CA ALA A 17 3.14 12.34 13.87
C ALA A 17 1.83 12.20 14.67
N GLU A 18 1.90 12.12 16.01
CA GLU A 18 0.73 12.06 16.88
C GLU A 18 -0.18 13.27 16.68
N PHE A 19 0.36 14.49 16.80
CA PHE A 19 -0.46 15.70 16.78
C PHE A 19 -1.00 16.02 15.38
N CYS A 20 -0.21 15.80 14.33
CA CYS A 20 -0.72 15.87 12.95
C CYS A 20 -1.85 14.85 12.71
N PHE A 21 -1.75 13.64 13.26
CA PHE A 21 -2.80 12.65 13.06
C PHE A 21 -4.05 12.97 13.87
N LYS A 22 -3.92 13.41 15.13
CA LYS A 22 -5.03 13.90 15.96
C LYS A 22 -5.81 15.04 15.28
N GLU A 23 -5.09 16.02 14.73
CA GLU A 23 -5.70 17.11 13.96
C GLU A 23 -6.47 16.55 12.76
N TYR A 24 -5.84 15.69 11.95
CA TYR A 24 -6.50 15.12 10.77
C TYR A 24 -7.78 14.35 11.13
N LEU A 25 -7.72 13.52 12.19
CA LEU A 25 -8.87 12.75 12.67
C LEU A 25 -10.00 13.68 13.13
N SER A 26 -9.67 14.73 13.89
CA SER A 26 -10.64 15.72 14.37
C SER A 26 -11.30 16.47 13.22
N ARG A 27 -10.51 17.02 12.30
CA ARG A 27 -10.97 17.66 11.05
C ARG A 27 -11.88 16.76 10.22
N SER A 28 -11.59 15.46 10.19
CA SER A 28 -12.32 14.48 9.37
C SER A 28 -13.52 13.85 10.09
N GLY A 29 -13.79 14.24 11.35
CA GLY A 29 -14.88 13.67 12.14
C GLY A 29 -14.68 12.20 12.57
N ILE A 30 -13.43 11.71 12.59
CA ILE A 30 -13.09 10.32 12.95
C ILE A 30 -12.84 10.23 14.45
N THR A 31 -13.67 9.47 15.18
CA THR A 31 -13.67 9.42 16.65
C THR A 31 -13.31 8.04 17.23
N ASN A 32 -13.19 7.01 16.40
CA ASN A 32 -12.93 5.62 16.81
C ASN A 32 -11.44 5.24 16.84
N ILE A 33 -10.55 6.22 16.73
CA ILE A 33 -9.09 6.04 16.73
C ILE A 33 -8.48 6.87 17.87
N GLU A 34 -7.87 6.17 18.82
CA GLU A 34 -7.02 6.80 19.84
C GLU A 34 -5.58 6.88 19.31
N VAL A 35 -4.92 8.02 19.49
CA VAL A 35 -3.55 8.25 19.03
C VAL A 35 -2.69 8.70 20.21
N ALA A 36 -1.51 8.10 20.33
CA ALA A 36 -0.49 8.47 21.30
C ALA A 36 0.90 8.40 20.66
N SER A 37 1.91 8.86 21.39
CA SER A 37 3.31 8.61 21.06
C SER A 37 4.13 8.23 22.27
N ALA A 38 5.25 7.52 22.05
CA ALA A 38 6.21 7.17 23.09
C ALA A 38 7.65 7.16 22.55
N GLY A 39 8.62 6.95 23.44
CA GLY A 39 10.03 6.86 23.05
C GLY A 39 10.87 5.98 23.96
N PHE A 40 11.90 5.36 23.40
CA PHE A 40 12.74 4.39 24.10
C PHE A 40 13.70 5.02 25.13
N LYS A 41 14.01 6.30 24.97
CA LYS A 41 14.87 7.09 25.85
C LYS A 41 14.23 8.47 26.05
N ALA A 42 13.02 8.51 26.60
CA ALA A 42 12.21 9.74 26.73
C ALA A 42 12.69 10.66 27.88
N ASN A 43 14.00 10.87 27.98
CA ASN A 43 14.66 11.55 29.09
C ASN A 43 15.87 12.38 28.64
N SER A 44 16.03 12.66 27.34
CA SER A 44 17.17 13.42 26.82
C SER A 44 17.05 14.91 27.16
N ASP A 45 18.18 15.59 27.35
CA ASP A 45 18.21 17.05 27.53
C ASP A 45 17.71 17.78 26.28
N LEU A 46 16.86 18.79 26.48
CA LEU A 46 16.29 19.58 25.39
C LEU A 46 17.34 20.53 24.81
N SER A 47 17.60 20.40 23.51
CA SER A 47 18.43 21.36 22.77
C SER A 47 17.75 22.74 22.62
N LYS A 48 18.50 23.79 22.29
CA LYS A 48 17.93 25.11 21.97
C LYS A 48 17.01 25.13 20.73
N PHE A 49 17.06 24.09 19.89
CA PHE A 49 16.26 23.97 18.67
C PHE A 49 15.00 23.11 18.86
N SER A 50 14.71 22.75 20.11
CA SER A 50 13.66 21.83 20.49
C SER A 50 12.24 22.34 20.20
N SER A 51 12.01 23.66 20.13
CA SER A 51 10.65 24.19 19.93
C SER A 51 10.21 24.28 18.46
N VAL A 52 11.13 24.17 17.50
CA VAL A 52 10.90 24.56 16.10
C VAL A 52 9.75 23.79 15.45
N HIS A 53 9.66 22.50 15.73
CA HIS A 53 8.57 21.66 15.23
C HIS A 53 7.22 22.03 15.88
N PHE A 54 7.19 22.41 17.17
CA PHE A 54 5.99 22.95 17.81
C PHE A 54 5.58 24.29 17.19
N ASP A 55 6.53 25.15 16.87
CA ASP A 55 6.27 26.44 16.24
C ASP A 55 5.60 26.21 14.87
N ARG A 56 6.15 25.29 14.07
CA ARG A 56 5.56 24.92 12.77
C ARG A 56 4.18 24.26 12.89
N MET A 57 3.97 23.40 13.89
CA MET A 57 2.65 22.81 14.14
C MET A 57 1.62 23.87 14.53
N ARG A 58 1.98 24.87 15.34
CA ARG A 58 1.09 25.99 15.67
C ARG A 58 0.74 26.85 14.46
N GLU A 59 1.68 27.05 13.53
CA GLU A 59 1.41 27.73 12.25
C GLU A 59 0.42 26.94 11.37
N LEU A 60 0.31 25.62 11.57
CA LEU A 60 -0.68 24.75 10.93
C LEU A 60 -1.96 24.60 11.77
N GLU A 61 -2.14 25.41 12.82
CA GLU A 61 -3.29 25.38 13.74
C GLU A 61 -3.44 24.06 14.52
N ILE A 62 -2.35 23.31 14.68
CA ILE A 62 -2.33 22.06 15.44
C ILE A 62 -2.10 22.38 16.93
N ASP A 63 -3.05 22.01 17.79
CA ASP A 63 -2.93 22.17 19.24
C ASP A 63 -2.03 21.08 19.85
N THR A 64 -0.90 21.52 20.42
CA THR A 64 0.09 20.66 21.08
C THR A 64 0.15 20.89 22.59
N SER A 65 -0.81 21.61 23.17
CA SER A 65 -0.82 21.99 24.59
C SER A 65 -0.88 20.80 25.55
N SER A 66 -1.43 19.67 25.08
CA SER A 66 -1.53 18.42 25.84
C SER A 66 -0.26 17.56 25.79
N PHE A 67 0.80 18.00 25.13
CA PHE A 67 2.02 17.22 24.97
C PHE A 67 2.68 16.89 26.32
N THR A 68 2.95 15.60 26.52
CA THR A 68 3.80 15.09 27.59
C THR A 68 4.72 14.01 27.03
N ARG A 69 5.95 13.95 27.55
CA ARG A 69 6.89 12.88 27.21
C ARG A 69 6.43 11.56 27.82
N THR A 70 6.37 10.53 26.99
CA THR A 70 5.99 9.18 27.36
C THR A 70 7.12 8.20 27.06
N GLN A 71 7.57 7.48 28.08
CA GLN A 71 8.53 6.39 27.95
C GLN A 71 7.82 5.16 27.37
N PHE A 72 8.44 4.50 26.39
CA PHE A 72 7.93 3.25 25.82
C PHE A 72 7.89 2.14 26.88
N GLN A 73 6.79 1.41 26.94
CA GLN A 73 6.55 0.30 27.84
C GLN A 73 6.13 -0.94 27.05
N GLN A 74 6.56 -2.13 27.46
CA GLN A 74 6.24 -3.39 26.77
C GLN A 74 4.72 -3.61 26.66
N GLY A 75 3.94 -3.19 27.65
CA GLY A 75 2.47 -3.30 27.63
C GLY A 75 1.82 -2.68 26.39
N PHE A 76 2.46 -1.65 25.80
CA PHE A 76 1.97 -1.01 24.59
C PHE A 76 1.88 -1.94 23.38
N LEU A 77 2.72 -2.99 23.32
CA LEU A 77 2.68 -3.98 22.23
C LEU A 77 1.34 -4.71 22.14
N ASN A 78 0.65 -4.85 23.28
CA ASN A 78 -0.64 -5.54 23.35
C ASN A 78 -1.84 -4.60 23.16
N GLU A 79 -1.62 -3.29 23.28
CA GLU A 79 -2.69 -2.29 23.32
C GLU A 79 -2.76 -1.44 22.05
N TYR A 80 -1.65 -1.29 21.33
CA TYR A 80 -1.52 -0.34 20.23
C TYR A 80 -1.03 -1.00 18.95
N VAL A 81 -1.54 -0.52 17.81
CA VAL A 81 -0.84 -0.62 16.53
C VAL A 81 0.36 0.32 16.57
N ILE A 82 1.55 -0.24 16.67
CA ILE A 82 2.78 0.54 16.79
C ILE A 82 3.31 0.93 15.41
N VAL A 83 3.64 2.21 15.26
CA VAL A 83 4.23 2.79 14.05
C VAL A 83 5.57 3.44 14.39
N ALA A 84 6.63 2.80 13.92
CA ALA A 84 8.00 3.24 14.12
C ALA A 84 8.37 4.39 13.17
N MET A 85 8.96 5.45 13.74
CA MET A 85 9.43 6.60 12.95
C MET A 85 10.77 6.33 12.24
N GLY A 86 11.43 5.22 12.55
CA GLY A 86 12.71 4.86 11.93
C GLY A 86 13.02 3.38 12.06
N LYS A 87 13.84 2.85 11.15
CA LYS A 87 14.29 1.44 11.13
C LYS A 87 14.93 1.05 12.45
N GLU A 88 15.73 1.94 13.04
CA GLU A 88 16.36 1.74 14.34
C GLU A 88 15.36 1.40 15.45
N HIS A 89 14.15 1.98 15.39
CA HIS A 89 13.09 1.72 16.37
C HIS A 89 12.39 0.38 16.10
N ARG A 90 12.09 0.09 14.83
CA ARG A 90 11.48 -1.17 14.42
C ARG A 90 12.40 -2.35 14.76
N ASP A 91 13.67 -2.22 14.43
CA ASP A 91 14.67 -3.26 14.63
C ASP A 91 14.92 -3.48 16.12
N TYR A 92 14.92 -2.42 16.93
CA TYR A 92 14.95 -2.53 18.39
C TYR A 92 13.74 -3.29 18.94
N ILE A 93 12.52 -2.96 18.50
CA ILE A 93 11.31 -3.68 18.96
C ILE A 93 11.38 -5.16 18.58
N LEU A 94 11.82 -5.46 17.36
CA LEU A 94 11.96 -6.84 16.88
C LEU A 94 13.01 -7.62 17.68
N GLN A 95 14.16 -7.01 17.99
CA GLN A 95 15.24 -7.66 18.72
C GLN A 95 14.88 -7.89 20.20
N GLU A 96 14.32 -6.88 20.86
CA GLU A 96 14.06 -6.92 22.30
C GLU A 96 12.75 -7.63 22.66
N PHE A 97 11.74 -7.53 21.80
CA PHE A 97 10.39 -8.03 22.09
C PHE A 97 9.89 -9.09 21.10
N GLY A 98 10.62 -9.37 20.02
CA GLY A 98 10.22 -10.36 19.01
C GLY A 98 9.10 -9.91 18.08
N GLU A 99 8.68 -8.65 18.16
CA GLU A 99 7.52 -8.12 17.44
C GLU A 99 7.94 -7.25 16.25
N ARG A 100 7.41 -7.55 15.06
CA ARG A 100 7.62 -6.71 13.87
C ARG A 100 6.53 -5.65 13.79
N VAL A 101 6.94 -4.39 13.83
CA VAL A 101 6.04 -3.22 13.72
C VAL A 101 6.22 -2.50 12.39
N TYR A 102 5.23 -1.68 12.00
CA TYR A 102 5.27 -0.93 10.74
C TYR A 102 6.15 0.31 10.84
N LEU A 103 6.79 0.72 9.74
CA LEU A 103 7.36 2.06 9.61
C LEU A 103 6.29 3.08 9.19
N PHE A 104 6.43 4.35 9.57
CA PHE A 104 5.53 5.41 9.11
C PHE A 104 5.41 5.45 7.56
N ASN A 105 6.54 5.44 6.85
CA ASN A 105 6.56 5.46 5.38
C ASN A 105 6.08 4.15 4.76
N GLU A 106 6.19 3.04 5.49
CA GLU A 106 5.60 1.77 5.05
C GLU A 106 4.08 1.88 5.06
N VAL A 107 3.48 2.47 6.09
CA VAL A 107 2.02 2.71 6.15
C VAL A 107 1.59 3.77 5.13
N TYR A 108 2.32 4.88 5.02
CA TYR A 108 1.98 6.02 4.18
C TYR A 108 2.12 5.74 2.67
N CYS A 109 3.27 5.23 2.23
CA CYS A 109 3.61 5.13 0.80
C CYS A 109 4.22 3.78 0.39
N ASP A 110 4.06 2.74 1.22
CA ASP A 110 4.62 1.39 0.99
C ASP A 110 6.15 1.39 0.81
N GLU A 111 6.86 2.37 1.39
CA GLU A 111 8.32 2.44 1.38
C GLU A 111 8.93 2.04 2.73
N GLU A 112 9.85 1.08 2.73
CA GLU A 112 10.62 0.72 3.92
C GLU A 112 11.76 1.72 4.20
N LYS A 113 11.41 2.95 4.62
CA LYS A 113 12.36 4.03 4.95
C LYS A 113 11.99 4.74 6.26
N SER A 114 13.00 5.21 6.99
CA SER A 114 12.81 6.05 8.18
C SER A 114 12.25 7.42 7.80
N VAL A 115 11.51 8.05 8.71
CA VAL A 115 11.29 9.50 8.67
C VAL A 115 12.59 10.15 9.10
N VAL A 116 13.24 10.83 8.15
CA VAL A 116 14.56 11.41 8.34
C VAL A 116 14.42 12.69 9.16
N VAL A 117 15.18 12.77 10.24
CA VAL A 117 15.53 14.05 10.87
C VAL A 117 17.04 14.20 10.69
N PRO A 118 17.51 15.19 9.92
CA PRO A 118 18.92 15.46 9.77
C PRO A 118 19.53 15.92 11.11
N PRO A 119 20.83 15.71 11.34
CA PRO A 119 21.49 16.18 12.55
C PRO A 119 21.48 17.72 12.62
N PRO A 120 21.49 18.33 13.83
CA PRO A 120 21.60 19.78 13.97
C PRO A 120 22.86 20.30 13.28
N ASP A 121 22.69 21.18 12.29
CA ASP A 121 23.78 21.91 11.67
C ASP A 121 23.81 23.37 12.17
N TYR A 122 24.99 23.99 12.07
CA TYR A 122 25.19 25.37 12.51
C TYR A 122 24.90 26.38 11.39
N GLU A 123 24.56 25.92 10.18
CA GLU A 123 24.28 26.75 9.00
C GLU A 123 22.80 27.11 8.83
N GLY A 124 21.91 26.64 9.72
CA GLY A 124 20.49 27.00 9.72
C GLY A 124 19.59 26.11 8.85
N LYS A 125 20.15 25.17 8.07
CA LYS A 125 19.36 24.21 7.26
C LYS A 125 18.55 23.27 8.14
N TYR A 126 19.04 22.96 9.34
CA TYR A 126 18.32 22.15 10.31
C TYR A 126 16.91 22.68 10.63
N LEU A 127 16.73 24.00 10.68
CA LEU A 127 15.41 24.61 10.95
C LEU A 127 14.43 24.35 9.81
N ASP A 128 14.88 24.55 8.57
CA ASP A 128 14.08 24.32 7.38
C ASP A 128 13.73 22.84 7.23
N GLU A 129 14.68 21.95 7.51
CA GLU A 129 14.47 20.50 7.44
C GLU A 129 13.47 20.00 8.49
N ILE A 130 13.50 20.54 9.72
CA ILE A 130 12.48 20.24 10.75
C ILE A 130 11.10 20.72 10.29
N ARG A 131 11.00 21.92 9.70
CA ARG A 131 9.73 22.43 9.16
C ARG A 131 9.22 21.56 8.00
N GLN A 132 10.11 21.15 7.10
CA GLN A 132 9.79 20.23 6.00
C GLN A 132 9.32 18.86 6.52
N MET A 133 9.91 18.33 7.60
CA MET A 133 9.45 17.10 8.25
C MET A 133 8.02 17.26 8.80
N VAL A 134 7.70 18.38 9.47
CA VAL A 134 6.34 18.65 9.94
C VAL A 134 5.36 18.70 8.77
N ASP A 135 5.71 19.41 7.69
CA ASP A 135 4.87 19.52 6.50
C ASP A 135 4.67 18.17 5.81
N TYR A 136 5.72 17.35 5.74
CA TYR A 136 5.67 16.00 5.20
C TYR A 136 4.70 15.12 6.00
N LEU A 137 4.84 15.08 7.33
CA LEU A 137 3.97 14.28 8.19
C LEU A 137 2.53 14.77 8.11
N HIS A 138 2.29 16.08 8.18
CA HIS A 138 0.94 16.65 8.08
C HIS A 138 0.26 16.31 6.74
N LYS A 139 0.97 16.47 5.61
CA LYS A 139 0.44 16.13 4.28
C LYS A 139 0.22 14.62 4.09
N ALA A 140 0.97 13.79 4.81
CA ALA A 140 0.87 12.33 4.71
C ALA A 140 -0.37 11.76 5.40
N MET A 141 -0.97 12.45 6.39
CA MET A 141 -2.02 11.90 7.26
C MET A 141 -3.23 11.29 6.55
N PRO A 142 -3.82 11.91 5.49
CA PRO A 142 -4.94 11.30 4.78
C PRO A 142 -4.60 9.95 4.15
N THR A 143 -3.45 9.85 3.48
CA THR A 143 -3.01 8.60 2.86
C THR A 143 -2.52 7.59 3.90
N PHE A 144 -1.86 8.06 4.96
CA PHE A 144 -1.45 7.25 6.10
C PHE A 144 -2.66 6.59 6.77
N TYR A 145 -3.74 7.32 7.01
CA TYR A 145 -5.00 6.78 7.54
C TYR A 145 -5.55 5.63 6.69
N LEU A 146 -5.62 5.83 5.36
CA LEU A 146 -6.02 4.75 4.43
C LEU A 146 -5.03 3.57 4.45
N GLY A 147 -3.73 3.85 4.61
CA GLY A 147 -2.69 2.84 4.76
C GLY A 147 -2.84 2.01 6.04
N LEU A 148 -3.29 2.65 7.12
CA LEU A 148 -3.51 2.06 8.42
C LEU A 148 -4.77 1.19 8.43
N LEU A 149 -5.89 1.67 7.89
CA LEU A 149 -7.11 0.87 7.74
C LEU A 149 -6.90 -0.38 6.88
N ARG A 150 -6.08 -0.27 5.82
CA ARG A 150 -5.69 -1.42 4.98
C ARG A 150 -4.88 -2.48 5.72
N ARG A 151 -4.23 -2.12 6.83
CA ARG A 151 -3.36 -3.00 7.62
C ARG A 151 -4.05 -3.53 8.87
N GLU A 152 -4.90 -2.73 9.52
CA GLU A 152 -5.71 -3.16 10.68
C GLU A 152 -6.79 -4.17 10.26
N ASN A 153 -7.39 -4.00 9.08
CA ASN A 153 -8.50 -4.85 8.63
C ASN A 153 -8.10 -6.12 7.85
N GLY A 154 -6.82 -6.49 7.85
CA GLY A 154 -6.33 -7.60 7.02
C GLY A 154 -6.55 -7.33 5.53
N VAL A 155 -6.62 -8.39 4.72
CA VAL A 155 -6.91 -8.25 3.29
C VAL A 155 -8.39 -7.93 3.09
N ILE A 156 -8.70 -6.67 2.82
CA ILE A 156 -10.06 -6.24 2.48
C ILE A 156 -10.51 -6.95 1.19
N ILE A 157 -11.54 -7.76 1.34
CA ILE A 157 -12.27 -8.43 0.25
C ILE A 157 -13.69 -7.88 0.25
N GLU A 158 -14.14 -7.47 -0.93
CA GLU A 158 -15.50 -7.02 -1.18
C GLU A 158 -16.28 -8.16 -1.85
N GLU A 159 -17.60 -8.18 -1.64
CA GLU A 159 -18.50 -9.01 -2.43
C GLU A 159 -18.37 -8.65 -3.92
N TYR A 160 -18.76 -9.56 -4.80
CA TYR A 160 -18.66 -9.32 -6.24
C TYR A 160 -19.37 -8.01 -6.63
N ASN A 161 -18.62 -7.15 -7.34
CA ASN A 161 -19.13 -5.89 -7.85
C ASN A 161 -19.13 -5.91 -9.40
N PRO A 162 -20.29 -5.76 -10.06
CA PRO A 162 -20.36 -5.72 -11.53
C PRO A 162 -19.57 -4.55 -12.14
N ASP A 163 -19.29 -3.49 -11.38
CA ASP A 163 -18.47 -2.36 -11.82
C ASP A 163 -17.03 -2.78 -12.15
N TRP A 164 -16.55 -3.91 -11.65
CA TRP A 164 -15.22 -4.44 -12.00
C TRP A 164 -15.11 -4.74 -13.50
N ALA A 165 -16.14 -5.35 -14.08
CA ALA A 165 -16.18 -5.64 -15.51
C ALA A 165 -16.30 -4.36 -16.35
N ILE A 166 -17.07 -3.37 -15.86
CA ILE A 166 -17.23 -2.06 -16.51
C ILE A 166 -15.90 -1.28 -16.48
N SER A 167 -15.23 -1.27 -15.33
CA SER A 167 -13.95 -0.61 -15.12
C SER A 167 -12.87 -1.23 -16.02
N PHE A 168 -12.77 -2.57 -16.02
CA PHE A 168 -11.86 -3.28 -16.92
C PHE A 168 -12.14 -2.95 -18.39
N SER A 169 -13.40 -2.99 -18.84
CA SER A 169 -13.77 -2.71 -20.24
C SER A 169 -13.35 -1.31 -20.67
N SER A 170 -13.49 -0.32 -19.79
CA SER A 170 -13.04 1.06 -20.04
C SER A 170 -11.52 1.17 -20.11
N ILE A 171 -10.80 0.54 -19.17
CA ILE A 171 -9.33 0.53 -19.14
C ILE A 171 -8.77 -0.19 -20.38
N LYS A 172 -9.35 -1.34 -20.74
CA LYS A 172 -8.99 -2.14 -21.92
C LYS A 172 -9.02 -1.30 -23.19
N LYS A 173 -10.10 -0.56 -23.43
CA LYS A 173 -10.23 0.32 -24.60
C LYS A 173 -9.12 1.37 -24.68
N ILE A 174 -8.74 1.96 -23.55
CA ILE A 174 -7.68 2.98 -23.50
C ILE A 174 -6.32 2.34 -23.82
N ILE A 175 -6.03 1.17 -23.23
CA ILE A 175 -4.78 0.44 -23.47
C ILE A 175 -4.70 -0.02 -24.93
N GLU A 176 -5.77 -0.59 -25.48
CA GLU A 176 -5.82 -1.04 -26.88
C GLU A 176 -5.66 0.13 -27.86
N ALA A 177 -6.29 1.27 -27.58
CA ALA A 177 -6.14 2.47 -28.41
C ALA A 177 -4.69 3.00 -28.41
N GLU A 178 -4.03 3.00 -27.25
CA GLU A 178 -2.64 3.45 -27.17
C GLU A 178 -1.66 2.44 -27.77
N LEU A 179 -1.87 1.13 -27.58
CA LEU A 179 -0.94 0.09 -28.03
C LEU A 179 -1.12 -0.29 -29.50
N GLY A 180 -2.34 -0.21 -30.03
CA GLY A 180 -2.68 -0.66 -31.38
C GLY A 180 -2.27 -2.12 -31.60
N GLU A 181 -1.66 -2.42 -32.75
CA GLU A 181 -1.21 -3.77 -33.13
C GLU A 181 -0.11 -4.36 -32.23
N LEU A 182 0.46 -3.60 -31.29
CA LEU A 182 1.43 -4.13 -30.33
C LEU A 182 0.78 -5.03 -29.28
N ALA A 183 -0.50 -4.80 -28.96
CA ALA A 183 -1.28 -5.64 -28.07
C ALA A 183 -2.04 -6.67 -28.90
N VAL A 184 -1.67 -7.94 -28.76
CA VAL A 184 -2.40 -9.05 -29.36
C VAL A 184 -3.75 -9.20 -28.66
N GLU A 185 -3.73 -9.18 -27.32
CA GLU A 185 -4.90 -9.28 -26.47
C GLU A 185 -4.70 -8.44 -25.20
N VAL A 186 -5.80 -7.99 -24.60
CA VAL A 186 -5.83 -7.39 -23.26
C VAL A 186 -6.89 -8.13 -22.45
N GLU A 187 -6.45 -8.82 -21.41
CA GLU A 187 -7.24 -9.81 -20.69
C GLU A 187 -7.55 -9.38 -19.25
N HIS A 188 -8.80 -9.57 -18.85
CA HIS A 188 -9.21 -9.43 -17.44
C HIS A 188 -8.92 -10.76 -16.75
N VAL A 189 -8.00 -10.73 -15.79
CA VAL A 189 -7.60 -11.92 -15.04
C VAL A 189 -7.83 -11.70 -13.55
N GLY A 190 -7.40 -12.66 -12.72
CA GLY A 190 -7.58 -12.59 -11.28
C GLY A 190 -9.03 -12.76 -10.82
N SER A 191 -9.29 -12.54 -9.54
CA SER A 191 -10.62 -12.82 -8.96
C SER A 191 -11.70 -11.85 -9.41
N THR A 192 -11.36 -10.59 -9.72
CA THR A 192 -12.35 -9.58 -10.17
C THR A 192 -12.91 -9.88 -11.56
N SER A 193 -12.30 -10.80 -12.30
CA SER A 193 -12.76 -11.27 -13.61
C SER A 193 -13.79 -12.41 -13.54
N VAL A 194 -14.09 -12.92 -12.34
CA VAL A 194 -15.03 -14.04 -12.13
C VAL A 194 -16.30 -13.51 -11.50
N GLU A 195 -17.42 -13.64 -12.22
CA GLU A 195 -18.73 -13.21 -11.73
C GLU A 195 -19.14 -13.97 -10.46
N GLY A 196 -19.68 -13.24 -9.48
CA GLY A 196 -20.12 -13.80 -8.20
C GLY A 196 -18.99 -14.10 -7.19
N LEU A 197 -17.72 -13.88 -7.54
CA LEU A 197 -16.59 -14.16 -6.66
C LEU A 197 -16.12 -12.93 -5.88
N SER A 198 -16.23 -12.94 -4.55
CA SER A 198 -15.66 -11.91 -3.67
C SER A 198 -14.16 -11.69 -3.93
N ALA A 199 -13.67 -10.46 -3.95
CA ALA A 199 -12.28 -10.17 -4.30
C ALA A 199 -11.76 -8.90 -3.63
N LYS A 200 -10.43 -8.73 -3.64
CA LYS A 200 -9.86 -7.40 -3.43
C LYS A 200 -10.30 -6.51 -4.59
N PRO A 201 -10.69 -5.25 -4.38
CA PRO A 201 -11.15 -4.34 -5.43
C PRO A 201 -9.97 -3.80 -6.26
N ILE A 202 -9.21 -4.72 -6.87
CA ILE A 202 -8.06 -4.45 -7.74
C ILE A 202 -8.29 -5.22 -9.04
N ILE A 203 -8.27 -4.52 -10.17
CA ILE A 203 -8.38 -5.11 -11.50
C ILE A 203 -7.00 -5.67 -11.90
N ASP A 204 -6.91 -6.97 -12.13
CA ASP A 204 -5.70 -7.59 -12.67
C ASP A 204 -5.81 -7.66 -14.21
N ILE A 205 -4.82 -7.08 -14.90
CA ILE A 205 -4.81 -6.90 -16.36
C ILE A 205 -3.53 -7.53 -16.92
N ASP A 206 -3.70 -8.43 -17.88
CA ASP A 206 -2.59 -8.94 -18.69
C ASP A 206 -2.69 -8.39 -20.11
N VAL A 207 -1.64 -7.70 -20.55
CA VAL A 207 -1.45 -7.29 -21.94
C VAL A 207 -0.56 -8.31 -22.63
N VAL A 208 -1.08 -8.94 -23.68
CA VAL A 208 -0.37 -9.97 -24.44
C VAL A 208 0.32 -9.34 -25.65
N ILE A 209 1.61 -9.62 -25.81
CA ILE A 209 2.42 -9.15 -26.94
C ILE A 209 2.98 -10.34 -27.72
N GLU A 210 3.18 -10.17 -29.02
CA GLU A 210 3.64 -11.24 -29.91
C GLU A 210 5.01 -11.78 -29.48
N ASP A 211 5.96 -10.88 -29.22
CA ASP A 211 7.33 -11.21 -28.87
C ASP A 211 7.95 -10.15 -27.93
N ARG A 212 9.00 -10.55 -27.20
CA ARG A 212 9.69 -9.70 -26.24
C ARG A 212 10.40 -8.50 -26.91
N SER A 213 10.79 -8.59 -28.19
CA SER A 213 11.40 -7.45 -28.91
C SER A 213 10.45 -6.25 -29.05
N LEU A 214 9.14 -6.45 -28.88
CA LEU A 214 8.14 -5.38 -28.85
C LEU A 214 8.08 -4.64 -27.50
N LEU A 215 8.56 -5.25 -26.42
CA LEU A 215 8.46 -4.72 -25.06
C LEU A 215 8.98 -3.27 -24.93
N PRO A 216 10.13 -2.85 -25.50
CA PRO A 216 10.59 -1.47 -25.41
C PRO A 216 9.60 -0.46 -25.99
N LYS A 217 8.89 -0.82 -27.07
CA LYS A 217 7.86 0.03 -27.68
C LYS A 217 6.62 0.10 -26.79
N VAL A 218 6.23 -1.03 -26.20
CA VAL A 218 5.09 -1.13 -25.28
C VAL A 218 5.35 -0.32 -24.01
N ILE A 219 6.54 -0.41 -23.43
CA ILE A 219 6.94 0.41 -22.26
C ILE A 219 6.77 1.90 -22.58
N LYS A 220 7.27 2.36 -23.73
CA LYS A 220 7.17 3.77 -24.13
C LYS A 220 5.72 4.23 -24.28
N LYS A 221 4.85 3.39 -24.83
CA LYS A 221 3.44 3.70 -25.04
C LYS A 221 2.63 3.67 -23.74
N LEU A 222 2.83 2.67 -22.89
CA LEU A 222 2.21 2.63 -21.56
C LEU A 222 2.66 3.80 -20.68
N ALA A 223 3.88 4.32 -20.86
CA ALA A 223 4.34 5.53 -20.19
C ALA A 223 3.51 6.78 -20.56
N ASN A 224 2.99 6.88 -21.80
CA ASN A 224 2.09 7.97 -22.19
C ASN A 224 0.78 7.96 -21.39
N LEU A 225 0.33 6.77 -20.98
CA LEU A 225 -0.83 6.60 -20.12
C LEU A 225 -0.52 6.79 -18.63
N GLY A 226 0.74 6.96 -18.24
CA GLY A 226 1.17 7.12 -16.85
C GLY A 226 1.56 5.82 -16.13
N TYR A 227 1.82 4.73 -16.88
CA TYR A 227 2.41 3.54 -16.29
C TYR A 227 3.94 3.60 -16.27
N ILE A 228 4.54 3.05 -15.21
CA ILE A 228 5.99 2.92 -15.03
C ILE A 228 6.34 1.42 -15.06
N HIS A 229 7.26 1.04 -15.94
CA HIS A 229 7.81 -0.32 -15.96
C HIS A 229 8.60 -0.61 -14.69
N ASN A 230 8.31 -1.74 -14.05
CA ASN A 230 8.83 -2.14 -12.75
C ASN A 230 9.51 -3.53 -12.82
N GLY A 231 10.04 -3.89 -13.99
CA GLY A 231 10.74 -5.15 -14.24
C GLY A 231 9.83 -6.38 -14.15
N ASP A 232 10.44 -7.57 -14.15
CA ASP A 232 9.72 -8.85 -14.12
C ASP A 232 9.37 -9.34 -12.71
N GLN A 233 9.89 -8.66 -11.69
CA GLN A 233 9.75 -9.01 -10.26
C GLN A 233 10.11 -10.48 -9.96
N GLY A 234 11.05 -11.05 -10.71
CA GLY A 234 11.48 -12.44 -10.56
C GLY A 234 10.59 -13.47 -11.27
N ILE A 235 9.65 -13.04 -12.12
CA ILE A 235 8.81 -13.93 -12.94
C ILE A 235 9.14 -13.75 -14.43
N PRO A 236 9.99 -14.61 -15.01
CA PRO A 236 10.48 -14.44 -16.37
C PRO A 236 9.37 -14.29 -17.42
N GLY A 237 9.47 -13.23 -18.22
CA GLY A 237 8.54 -12.96 -19.33
C GLY A 237 7.19 -12.37 -18.93
N ARG A 238 7.00 -12.01 -17.64
CA ARG A 238 5.86 -11.23 -17.14
C ARG A 238 6.37 -9.91 -16.57
N GLU A 239 6.23 -8.84 -17.33
CA GLU A 239 6.77 -7.53 -16.99
C GLU A 239 5.72 -6.71 -16.23
N ALA A 240 6.00 -6.31 -15.00
CA ALA A 240 5.08 -5.59 -14.13
C ALA A 240 5.13 -4.08 -14.37
N PHE A 241 3.97 -3.42 -14.24
CA PHE A 241 3.84 -1.97 -14.36
C PHE A 241 3.14 -1.38 -13.13
N LYS A 242 3.66 -0.24 -12.67
CA LYS A 242 3.06 0.59 -11.62
C LYS A 242 2.36 1.78 -12.24
N ARG A 243 1.41 2.35 -11.51
CA ARG A 243 0.75 3.60 -11.88
C ARG A 243 1.40 4.76 -11.13
N VAL A 244 1.55 5.91 -11.78
CA VAL A 244 2.07 7.11 -11.10
C VAL A 244 1.09 7.68 -10.07
N ASP A 245 -0.22 7.50 -10.30
CA ASP A 245 -1.30 7.92 -9.40
C ASP A 245 -2.64 7.23 -9.76
N GLN A 246 -3.74 7.66 -9.14
CA GLN A 246 -5.09 7.12 -9.33
C GLN A 246 -5.78 7.52 -10.65
N TYR A 247 -5.24 8.47 -11.41
CA TYR A 247 -5.78 8.92 -12.69
C TYR A 247 -5.13 8.18 -13.88
N VAL A 248 -4.51 7.02 -13.63
CA VAL A 248 -3.88 6.15 -14.63
C VAL A 248 -4.81 4.95 -14.92
N PRO A 249 -5.12 4.65 -16.19
CA PRO A 249 -4.57 5.27 -17.41
C PRO A 249 -5.08 6.70 -17.66
N ARG A 250 -4.20 7.57 -18.14
CA ARG A 250 -4.57 8.93 -18.56
C ARG A 250 -5.64 8.85 -19.65
N SER A 251 -6.70 9.63 -19.47
CA SER A 251 -7.82 9.76 -20.41
C SER A 251 -8.29 11.20 -20.44
N GLU A 252 -9.05 11.57 -21.48
CA GLU A 252 -9.49 12.96 -21.72
C GLU A 252 -10.23 13.59 -20.52
N ASN A 253 -10.90 12.79 -19.70
CA ASN A 253 -11.73 13.26 -18.59
C ASN A 253 -11.01 13.29 -17.24
N ASN A 254 -9.74 12.88 -17.16
CA ASN A 254 -8.99 12.72 -15.90
C ASN A 254 -9.80 11.96 -14.81
N ALA A 255 -10.52 10.91 -15.21
CA ALA A 255 -11.28 10.10 -14.29
C ALA A 255 -10.35 9.34 -13.33
N GLU A 256 -10.79 9.17 -12.08
CA GLU A 256 -10.13 8.26 -11.15
C GLU A 256 -10.47 6.82 -11.51
N TRP A 257 -9.46 5.95 -11.46
CA TRP A 257 -9.60 4.55 -11.78
C TRP A 257 -9.47 3.68 -10.54
N MET A 258 -10.23 2.58 -10.54
CA MET A 258 -10.06 1.49 -9.58
C MET A 258 -8.61 1.04 -9.53
N ALA A 259 -8.19 0.46 -8.40
CA ALA A 259 -6.85 -0.06 -8.27
C ALA A 259 -6.56 -1.11 -9.35
N GLN A 260 -5.32 -1.15 -9.85
CA GLN A 260 -4.94 -2.04 -10.94
C GLN A 260 -3.59 -2.70 -10.67
N HIS A 261 -3.46 -3.95 -11.09
CA HIS A 261 -2.18 -4.54 -11.45
C HIS A 261 -2.15 -4.71 -12.97
N LEU A 262 -1.09 -4.24 -13.61
CA LEU A 262 -0.88 -4.41 -15.04
C LEU A 262 0.40 -5.20 -15.27
N TYR A 263 0.29 -6.25 -16.07
CA TYR A 263 1.41 -7.05 -16.54
C TYR A 263 1.43 -7.09 -18.07
N VAL A 264 2.63 -7.13 -18.64
CA VAL A 264 2.84 -7.40 -20.06
C VAL A 264 3.50 -8.77 -20.20
N CYS A 265 2.88 -9.66 -20.97
CA CYS A 265 3.30 -11.03 -21.18
C CYS A 265 3.50 -11.30 -22.67
N THR A 266 4.52 -12.09 -23.04
CA THR A 266 4.58 -12.67 -24.39
C THR A 266 3.47 -13.71 -24.56
N LYS A 267 2.90 -13.87 -25.76
CA LYS A 267 1.82 -14.85 -26.04
C LYS A 267 2.11 -16.28 -25.58
N ASP A 268 3.38 -16.68 -25.62
CA ASP A 268 3.80 -18.04 -25.24
C ASP A 268 4.13 -18.18 -23.75
N ASN A 269 3.99 -17.10 -22.97
CA ASN A 269 4.31 -17.08 -21.55
C ASN A 269 3.39 -18.04 -20.76
N VAL A 270 3.97 -18.72 -19.77
CA VAL A 270 3.25 -19.69 -18.95
C VAL A 270 2.25 -19.00 -18.01
N GLU A 271 2.55 -17.79 -17.52
CA GLU A 271 1.70 -17.09 -16.56
C GLU A 271 0.38 -16.62 -17.17
N ILE A 272 0.39 -16.10 -18.41
CA ILE A 272 -0.88 -15.76 -19.09
C ILE A 272 -1.76 -17.01 -19.25
N LYS A 273 -1.17 -18.12 -19.70
CA LYS A 273 -1.90 -19.41 -19.82
C LYS A 273 -2.43 -19.86 -18.46
N ARG A 274 -1.65 -19.69 -17.39
CA ARG A 274 -2.04 -20.03 -16.01
C ARG A 274 -3.21 -19.16 -15.53
N HIS A 275 -3.15 -17.85 -15.75
CA HIS A 275 -4.19 -16.90 -15.38
C HIS A 275 -5.51 -17.19 -16.11
N LEU A 276 -5.46 -17.38 -17.43
CA LEU A 276 -6.63 -17.67 -18.25
C LEU A 276 -7.25 -19.02 -17.86
N ALA A 277 -6.45 -20.09 -17.75
CA ALA A 277 -6.94 -21.41 -17.38
C ALA A 277 -7.64 -21.40 -16.01
N PHE A 278 -7.05 -20.71 -15.02
CA PHE A 278 -7.65 -20.60 -13.69
C PHE A 278 -8.96 -19.80 -13.71
N ARG A 279 -8.99 -18.64 -14.38
CA ARG A 279 -10.19 -17.80 -14.54
C ARG A 279 -11.31 -18.58 -15.22
N ASP A 280 -11.01 -19.18 -16.37
CA ASP A 280 -12.00 -19.83 -17.21
C ASP A 280 -12.56 -21.09 -16.54
N TYR A 281 -11.74 -21.82 -15.79
CA TYR A 281 -12.21 -22.90 -14.94
C TYR A 281 -13.21 -22.40 -13.90
N LEU A 282 -12.88 -21.32 -13.17
CA LEU A 282 -13.78 -20.77 -12.14
C LEU A 282 -15.10 -20.29 -12.74
N ARG A 283 -15.08 -19.61 -13.90
CA ARG A 283 -16.29 -19.14 -14.59
C ARG A 283 -17.24 -20.28 -14.99
N GLN A 284 -16.71 -21.49 -15.16
CA GLN A 284 -17.49 -22.67 -15.57
C GLN A 284 -17.81 -23.61 -14.40
N ASN A 285 -17.37 -23.29 -13.17
CA ASN A 285 -17.40 -24.25 -12.06
C ASN A 285 -17.81 -23.58 -10.73
N GLN A 286 -19.12 -23.52 -10.49
CA GLN A 286 -19.69 -22.85 -9.31
C GLN A 286 -19.20 -23.43 -7.98
N GLU A 287 -18.99 -24.75 -7.90
CA GLU A 287 -18.47 -25.38 -6.68
C GLU A 287 -17.06 -24.87 -6.33
N ALA A 288 -16.20 -24.73 -7.34
CA ALA A 288 -14.86 -24.17 -7.15
C ALA A 288 -14.89 -22.68 -6.77
N VAL A 289 -15.87 -21.91 -7.26
CA VAL A 289 -16.08 -20.51 -6.83
C VAL A 289 -16.41 -20.45 -5.35
N ILE A 290 -17.33 -21.30 -4.87
CA ILE A 290 -17.73 -21.36 -3.46
C ILE A 290 -16.55 -21.77 -2.57
N GLU A 291 -15.80 -22.80 -2.97
CA GLU A 291 -14.62 -23.26 -2.22
C GLU A 291 -13.55 -22.15 -2.15
N TYR A 292 -13.27 -21.50 -3.28
CA TYR A 292 -12.27 -20.44 -3.33
C TYR A 292 -12.69 -19.20 -2.56
N GLU A 293 -13.96 -18.84 -2.59
CA GLU A 293 -14.53 -17.76 -1.80
C GLU A 293 -14.36 -18.01 -0.31
N SER A 294 -14.75 -19.21 0.16
CA SER A 294 -14.60 -19.61 1.56
C SER A 294 -13.14 -19.53 2.02
N LEU A 295 -12.22 -20.05 1.20
CA LEU A 295 -10.78 -19.96 1.47
C LEU A 295 -10.31 -18.50 1.58
N LYS A 296 -10.73 -17.63 0.66
CA LYS A 296 -10.34 -16.21 0.69
C LYS A 296 -10.91 -15.49 1.90
N LYS A 297 -12.17 -15.75 2.26
CA LYS A 297 -12.82 -15.18 3.45
C LYS A 297 -12.15 -15.66 4.75
N HIS A 298 -11.69 -16.91 4.79
CA HIS A 298 -10.88 -17.41 5.89
C HIS A 298 -9.52 -16.72 5.96
N LEU A 299 -8.74 -16.75 4.88
CA LEU A 299 -7.40 -16.15 4.83
C LEU A 299 -7.40 -14.64 5.08
N ALA A 300 -8.43 -13.92 4.63
CA ALA A 300 -8.57 -12.49 4.91
C ALA A 300 -8.64 -12.19 6.42
N LYS A 301 -9.16 -13.13 7.21
CA LYS A 301 -9.27 -13.02 8.67
C LYS A 301 -8.05 -13.56 9.42
N THR A 302 -7.36 -14.56 8.86
CA THR A 302 -6.33 -15.33 9.59
C THR A 302 -4.90 -15.08 9.13
N ALA A 303 -4.69 -14.52 7.93
CA ALA A 303 -3.36 -14.23 7.43
C ALA A 303 -2.70 -13.09 8.21
N SER A 304 -1.42 -13.25 8.55
CA SER A 304 -0.61 -12.24 9.24
C SER A 304 -0.39 -10.99 8.39
N ASP A 305 -0.33 -11.15 7.07
CA ASP A 305 -0.05 -10.10 6.10
C ASP A 305 -0.53 -10.48 4.69
N ARG A 306 -0.27 -9.59 3.72
CA ARG A 306 -0.66 -9.77 2.31
C ARG A 306 0.07 -10.92 1.62
N GLU A 307 1.30 -11.22 2.03
CA GLU A 307 2.11 -12.29 1.45
C GLU A 307 1.58 -13.65 1.93
N ALA A 308 1.34 -13.81 3.23
CA ALA A 308 0.69 -14.97 3.82
C ALA A 308 -0.69 -15.23 3.20
N TYR A 309 -1.50 -14.19 2.99
CA TYR A 309 -2.77 -14.31 2.26
C TYR A 309 -2.57 -14.82 0.82
N THR A 310 -1.53 -14.34 0.13
CA THR A 310 -1.27 -14.72 -1.26
C THR A 310 -0.78 -16.17 -1.34
N LEU A 311 0.17 -16.56 -0.49
CA LEU A 311 0.71 -17.91 -0.39
C LEU A 311 -0.35 -18.93 0.04
N GLY A 312 -1.23 -18.56 0.98
CA GLY A 312 -2.30 -19.43 1.47
C GLY A 312 -3.28 -19.91 0.39
N LYS A 313 -3.38 -19.18 -0.73
CA LYS A 313 -4.21 -19.58 -1.89
C LYS A 313 -3.49 -20.55 -2.84
N GLY A 314 -2.18 -20.69 -2.73
CA GLY A 314 -1.34 -21.39 -3.71
C GLY A 314 -1.78 -22.85 -3.94
N ASN A 315 -2.00 -23.61 -2.86
CA ASN A 315 -2.41 -25.02 -2.97
C ASN A 315 -3.73 -25.20 -3.72
N PHE A 316 -4.72 -24.33 -3.45
CA PHE A 316 -5.99 -24.36 -4.16
C PHE A 316 -5.81 -24.03 -5.64
N VAL A 317 -5.07 -22.97 -5.96
CA VAL A 317 -4.81 -22.56 -7.35
C VAL A 317 -4.12 -23.70 -8.12
N GLU A 318 -3.08 -24.31 -7.55
CA GLU A 318 -2.37 -25.44 -8.17
C GLU A 318 -3.27 -26.67 -8.34
N ALA A 319 -4.14 -26.95 -7.39
CA ALA A 319 -5.10 -28.06 -7.49
C ALA A 319 -6.08 -27.84 -8.66
N ILE A 320 -6.59 -26.61 -8.84
CA ILE A 320 -7.44 -26.27 -9.98
C ILE A 320 -6.66 -26.40 -11.29
N LEU A 321 -5.46 -25.83 -11.38
CA LEU A 321 -4.64 -25.86 -12.60
C LEU A 321 -4.29 -27.28 -13.05
N ARG A 322 -4.17 -28.25 -12.14
CA ARG A 322 -4.00 -29.68 -12.49
C ARG A 322 -5.24 -30.31 -13.14
N LYS A 323 -6.43 -29.77 -12.91
CA LYS A 323 -7.69 -30.26 -13.51
C LYS A 323 -7.91 -29.75 -14.93
N VAL A 324 -7.23 -28.67 -15.32
CA VAL A 324 -7.37 -28.01 -16.63
C VAL A 324 -6.24 -28.40 -17.60
N LYS A 325 -5.31 -29.25 -17.17
CA LYS A 325 -4.15 -29.72 -17.95
C LYS A 325 -4.49 -30.86 -18.90
#